data_AF-A0A939U700-F1
#
_entry.id   AF-A0A939U700-F1
#
_cell.length_a   1.000
_cell.length_b   1.000
_cell.length_c   1.000
_cell.angle_alpha   90.00
_cell.angle_beta   90.00
_cell.angle_gamma   90.00
#
_symmetry.space_group_name_H-M   'P 1'
#
loop_
_entity.id
_entity.type
_entity.pdbx_description
1 polymer ?
#
loop_
_entity_poly.entity_id
_entity_poly.type
_entity_poly.pdbx_seq_one_letter_code
_entity_poly.pdbx_strand_id
1 'polypeptide(L)'
;MIVDNKLEILKETGLDIEQGLRYTGSEDNYISAVQRFYKSYEKNRPKIMEYYYAKDYNNYMITVHALKSNAKMIGAIDLSKVFEELEAAAKNNDIDVIEEKNTPALISYKKLVEGLKPIGEMEEVHPADEISADVAKEVADRLLSALDDFDDSLAKELAEKLAGYPFRITQREKLKEAAGLIEDFMYDDAATIIKEIYPCIE
;
A
#
# COMPACT_ATOMS: atom_id res chain seq x y z
N MET A 1 -19.44 14.16 23.91
CA MET A 1 -18.15 13.51 24.19
C MET A 1 -18.03 12.34 23.24
N ILE A 2 -17.49 12.59 22.05
CA ILE A 2 -17.18 11.53 21.08
C ILE A 2 -15.68 11.31 21.19
N VAL A 3 -15.30 10.04 21.21
CA VAL A 3 -14.00 9.51 21.63
C VAL A 3 -12.87 10.13 20.80
N ASP A 4 -12.08 11.00 21.42
CA ASP A 4 -10.90 11.69 20.86
C ASP A 4 -9.68 10.77 20.69
N ASN A 5 -9.89 9.47 20.51
CA ASN A 5 -8.79 8.53 20.33
C ASN A 5 -9.15 7.42 19.35
N LYS A 6 -8.98 7.74 18.05
CA LYS A 6 -9.17 6.81 16.92
C LYS A 6 -8.27 5.57 17.07
N LEU A 7 -7.07 5.71 17.63
CA LEU A 7 -6.16 4.60 17.89
C LEU A 7 -6.69 3.64 18.96
N GLU A 8 -7.40 4.13 19.96
CA GLU A 8 -8.00 3.28 21.00
C GLU A 8 -9.00 2.29 20.41
N ILE A 9 -9.82 2.75 19.46
CA ILE A 9 -10.79 1.92 18.74
C ILE A 9 -10.08 0.79 17.99
N LEU A 10 -8.86 1.04 17.48
CA LEU A 10 -8.09 0.06 16.73
C LEU A 10 -7.41 -0.99 17.60
N LYS A 11 -7.25 -0.77 18.91
CA LYS A 11 -6.55 -1.74 19.78
C LYS A 11 -7.23 -3.10 19.85
N GLU A 12 -8.55 -3.15 19.68
CA GLU A 12 -9.32 -4.40 19.72
C GLU A 12 -9.34 -5.15 18.37
N THR A 13 -8.78 -4.55 17.32
CA THR A 13 -8.81 -5.11 15.95
C THR A 13 -7.69 -6.11 15.67
N GLY A 14 -6.72 -6.24 16.60
CA GLY A 14 -5.55 -7.11 16.42
C GLY A 14 -4.49 -6.55 15.47
N LEU A 15 -4.59 -5.26 15.11
CA LEU A 15 -3.57 -4.56 14.33
C LEU A 15 -2.34 -4.24 15.20
N ASP A 16 -1.16 -4.42 14.62
CA ASP A 16 0.09 -3.88 15.14
C ASP A 16 0.16 -2.38 14.81
N ILE A 17 -0.44 -1.56 15.69
CA ILE A 17 -0.53 -0.11 15.53
C ILE A 17 0.86 0.54 15.44
N GLU A 18 1.83 0.05 16.22
CA GLU A 18 3.18 0.61 16.20
C GLU A 18 3.83 0.40 14.83
N GLN A 19 3.71 -0.80 14.27
CA GLN A 19 4.23 -1.06 12.93
C GLN A 19 3.50 -0.26 11.85
N GLY A 20 2.18 -0.12 11.96
CA GLY A 20 1.39 0.72 11.07
C GLY A 20 1.88 2.18 11.06
N LEU A 21 2.02 2.76 12.25
CA LEU A 21 2.56 4.12 12.43
C LEU A 21 3.98 4.28 11.87
N ARG A 22 4.83 3.24 11.99
CA ARG A 22 6.19 3.27 11.40
C ARG A 22 6.16 3.34 9.87
N TYR A 23 5.20 2.72 9.20
CA TYR A 23 5.08 2.79 7.73
C TYR A 23 4.43 4.09 7.23
N THR A 24 3.47 4.62 7.99
CA THR A 24 2.69 5.80 7.58
C THR A 24 3.29 7.12 8.08
N GLY A 25 4.11 7.09 9.13
CA GLY A 25 4.88 8.22 9.66
C GLY A 25 4.11 9.12 10.64
N SER A 26 2.79 9.19 10.55
CA SER A 26 1.94 9.98 11.45
C SER A 26 0.61 9.25 11.76
N GLU A 27 -0.09 9.70 12.81
CA GLU A 27 -1.41 9.18 13.17
C GLU A 27 -2.44 9.46 12.06
N ASP A 28 -2.46 10.67 11.50
CA ASP A 28 -3.40 11.02 10.43
C ASP A 28 -3.17 10.17 9.17
N ASN A 29 -1.90 9.97 8.77
CA ASN A 29 -1.54 9.07 7.68
C ASN A 29 -1.96 7.63 7.99
N TYR A 30 -1.82 7.19 9.24
CA TYR A 30 -2.22 5.84 9.66
C TYR A 30 -3.74 5.64 9.57
N ILE A 31 -4.51 6.57 10.12
CA ILE A 31 -5.98 6.49 10.07
C ILE A 31 -6.47 6.56 8.62
N SER A 32 -5.89 7.45 7.79
CA SER A 32 -6.21 7.51 6.36
C SER A 32 -5.92 6.18 5.67
N ALA A 33 -4.77 5.55 5.96
CA ALA A 33 -4.43 4.23 5.41
C ALA A 33 -5.43 3.13 5.84
N VAL A 34 -5.87 3.14 7.11
CA VAL A 34 -6.91 2.22 7.61
C VAL A 34 -8.25 2.44 6.90
N GLN A 35 -8.67 3.70 6.72
CA GLN A 35 -9.90 4.04 6.00
C GLN A 35 -9.84 3.59 4.53
N ARG A 36 -8.70 3.78 3.86
CA ARG A 36 -8.47 3.29 2.48
C ARG A 36 -8.51 1.77 2.41
N PHE A 37 -7.88 1.07 3.36
CA PHE A 37 -7.91 -0.38 3.44
C PHE A 37 -9.35 -0.89 3.55
N TYR A 38 -10.13 -0.31 4.47
CA TYR A 38 -11.55 -0.61 4.66
C TYR A 38 -12.35 -0.42 3.35
N LYS A 39 -12.25 0.74 2.70
CA LYS A 39 -12.97 1.05 1.45
C LYS A 39 -12.56 0.15 0.29
N SER A 40 -11.29 -0.28 0.24
CA SER A 40 -10.77 -1.11 -0.85
C SER A 40 -11.35 -2.54 -0.87
N TYR A 41 -11.91 -3.00 0.25
CA TYR A 41 -12.42 -4.37 0.40
C TYR A 41 -13.47 -4.74 -0.65
N GLU A 42 -14.46 -3.87 -0.89
CA GLU A 42 -15.54 -4.11 -1.85
C GLU A 42 -15.04 -4.24 -3.30
N LYS A 43 -13.93 -3.57 -3.63
CA LYS A 43 -13.27 -3.68 -4.95
C LYS A 43 -12.37 -4.91 -5.04
N ASN A 44 -11.65 -5.24 -3.96
CA ASN A 44 -10.61 -6.26 -3.98
C ASN A 44 -11.14 -7.69 -3.81
N ARG A 45 -12.11 -7.89 -2.91
CA ARG A 45 -12.65 -9.23 -2.60
C ARG A 45 -13.28 -9.92 -3.83
N PRO A 46 -14.08 -9.24 -4.69
CA PRO A 46 -14.62 -9.87 -5.88
C PRO A 46 -13.52 -10.30 -6.87
N LYS A 47 -12.49 -9.47 -7.05
CA LYS A 47 -11.38 -9.74 -7.97
C LYS A 47 -10.58 -10.99 -7.61
N ILE A 48 -10.17 -11.12 -6.34
CA ILE A 48 -9.44 -12.32 -5.90
C ILE A 48 -10.29 -13.58 -6.07
N MET A 49 -11.60 -13.50 -5.82
CA MET A 49 -12.52 -14.63 -6.05
C MET A 49 -12.69 -14.96 -7.53
N GLU A 50 -12.82 -13.95 -8.38
CA GLU A 50 -12.91 -14.10 -9.83
C GLU A 50 -11.68 -14.84 -10.37
N TYR A 51 -10.47 -14.35 -10.05
CA TYR A 51 -9.22 -14.98 -10.51
C TYR A 51 -9.04 -16.39 -9.93
N TYR A 52 -9.42 -16.61 -8.67
CA TYR A 52 -9.39 -17.94 -8.05
C TYR A 52 -10.30 -18.94 -8.81
N TYR A 53 -11.56 -18.58 -9.07
CA TYR A 53 -12.49 -19.49 -9.76
C TYR A 53 -12.16 -19.68 -11.24
N ALA A 54 -11.61 -18.65 -11.88
CA ALA A 54 -11.12 -18.73 -13.26
C ALA A 54 -9.81 -19.53 -13.39
N LYS A 55 -9.16 -19.90 -12.27
CA LYS A 55 -7.81 -20.48 -12.20
C LYS A 55 -6.76 -19.61 -12.88
N ASP A 56 -6.97 -18.29 -12.87
CA ASP A 56 -6.03 -17.30 -13.39
C ASP A 56 -5.02 -16.94 -12.29
N TYR A 57 -4.10 -17.87 -12.02
CA TYR A 57 -3.16 -17.72 -10.92
C TYR A 57 -2.15 -16.59 -11.10
N ASN A 58 -1.95 -16.11 -12.33
CA ASN A 58 -1.13 -14.94 -12.61
C ASN A 58 -1.78 -13.67 -12.05
N ASN A 59 -3.04 -13.41 -12.42
CA ASN A 59 -3.76 -12.25 -11.88
C ASN A 59 -4.13 -12.42 -10.40
N TYR A 60 -4.34 -13.66 -9.94
CA TYR A 60 -4.47 -13.97 -8.53
C TYR A 60 -3.22 -13.54 -7.75
N MET A 61 -2.02 -13.96 -8.18
CA MET A 61 -0.74 -13.60 -7.56
C MET A 61 -0.57 -12.09 -7.42
N ILE A 62 -0.85 -11.34 -8.49
CA ILE A 62 -0.77 -9.87 -8.48
C ILE A 62 -1.75 -9.29 -7.45
N THR A 63 -2.97 -9.83 -7.38
CA THR A 63 -3.99 -9.38 -6.44
C THR A 63 -3.61 -9.67 -4.99
N VAL A 64 -3.10 -10.87 -4.67
CA VAL A 64 -2.66 -11.21 -3.32
C VAL A 64 -1.41 -10.44 -2.90
N HIS A 65 -0.48 -10.15 -3.82
CA HIS A 65 0.65 -9.26 -3.56
C HIS A 65 0.18 -7.86 -3.14
N ALA A 66 -0.79 -7.30 -3.86
CA ALA A 66 -1.41 -6.02 -3.52
C ALA A 66 -2.09 -6.05 -2.13
N LEU A 67 -2.84 -7.11 -1.84
CA LEU A 67 -3.52 -7.29 -0.55
C LEU A 67 -2.53 -7.46 0.61
N LYS A 68 -1.44 -8.19 0.41
CA LYS A 68 -0.33 -8.34 1.35
C LYS A 68 0.22 -6.97 1.75
N SER A 69 0.65 -6.17 0.77
CA SER A 69 1.23 -4.83 1.05
C SER A 69 0.24 -3.91 1.76
N ASN A 70 -1.05 -3.97 1.40
CA ASN A 70 -2.09 -3.19 2.04
C ASN A 70 -2.33 -3.62 3.50
N ALA A 71 -2.36 -4.92 3.77
CA ALA A 71 -2.52 -5.47 5.12
C ALA A 71 -1.33 -5.09 5.99
N LYS A 72 -0.10 -5.24 5.46
CA LYS A 72 1.13 -4.85 6.16
C LYS A 72 1.17 -3.37 6.50
N MET A 73 0.71 -2.49 5.59
CA MET A 73 0.65 -1.03 5.82
C MET A 73 -0.11 -0.64 7.07
N ILE A 74 -1.23 -1.33 7.33
CA ILE A 74 -2.08 -1.02 8.48
C ILE A 74 -1.73 -1.86 9.73
N GLY A 75 -0.65 -2.63 9.71
CA GLY A 75 -0.26 -3.49 10.82
C GLY A 75 -1.04 -4.80 10.93
N ALA A 76 -1.77 -5.23 9.88
CA ALA A 76 -2.48 -6.51 9.86
C ALA A 76 -1.52 -7.67 9.53
N ILE A 77 -0.56 -7.93 10.43
CA ILE A 77 0.64 -8.74 10.13
C ILE A 77 0.30 -10.18 9.79
N ASP A 78 -0.60 -10.82 10.55
CA ASP A 78 -0.95 -12.21 10.30
C ASP A 78 -1.71 -12.37 8.99
N LEU A 79 -2.61 -11.42 8.66
CA LEU A 79 -3.29 -11.41 7.37
C LEU A 79 -2.32 -11.18 6.21
N SER A 80 -1.33 -10.29 6.39
CA SER A 80 -0.26 -10.08 5.41
C SER A 80 0.52 -11.37 5.15
N LYS A 81 0.89 -12.13 6.19
CA LYS A 81 1.61 -13.41 6.05
C LYS A 81 0.79 -14.43 5.28
N VAL A 82 -0.51 -14.53 5.53
CA VAL A 82 -1.38 -15.44 4.78
C VAL A 82 -1.43 -15.07 3.29
N PHE A 83 -1.50 -13.77 2.96
CA PHE A 83 -1.43 -13.34 1.57
C PHE A 83 -0.06 -13.59 0.92
N GLU A 84 1.02 -13.50 1.69
CA GLU A 84 2.37 -13.85 1.23
C GLU A 84 2.49 -15.35 0.90
N GLU A 85 1.91 -16.22 1.72
CA GLU A 85 1.86 -17.66 1.43
C GLU A 85 1.06 -17.97 0.17
N LEU A 86 -0.08 -17.30 -0.03
CA LEU A 86 -0.89 -17.42 -1.24
C LEU A 86 -0.17 -16.89 -2.49
N GLU A 87 0.58 -15.80 -2.36
CA GLU A 87 1.42 -15.25 -3.42
C GLU A 87 2.52 -16.25 -3.81
N ALA A 88 3.22 -16.82 -2.83
CA ALA A 88 4.25 -17.81 -3.06
C ALA A 88 3.68 -19.10 -3.69
N ALA A 89 2.51 -19.55 -3.24
CA ALA A 89 1.82 -20.70 -3.80
C ALA A 89 1.44 -20.47 -5.28
N ALA A 90 0.87 -19.31 -5.60
CA ALA A 90 0.55 -18.94 -6.98
C ALA A 90 1.81 -18.86 -7.85
N LYS A 91 2.90 -18.28 -7.34
CA LYS A 91 4.20 -18.22 -8.04
C LYS A 91 4.78 -19.60 -8.34
N ASN A 92 4.60 -20.55 -7.43
CA ASN A 92 5.13 -21.92 -7.54
C ASN A 92 4.15 -22.91 -8.19
N ASN A 93 2.95 -22.46 -8.60
CA ASN A 93 1.84 -23.31 -9.06
C ASN A 93 1.42 -24.39 -8.03
N ASP A 94 1.51 -24.07 -6.74
CA ASP A 94 1.06 -24.95 -5.66
C ASP A 94 -0.45 -24.77 -5.42
N ILE A 95 -1.25 -25.46 -6.24
CA ILE A 95 -2.71 -25.32 -6.25
C ILE A 95 -3.32 -25.80 -4.93
N ASP A 96 -2.76 -26.84 -4.32
CA ASP A 96 -3.28 -27.42 -3.08
C ASP A 96 -3.26 -26.38 -1.95
N VAL A 97 -2.17 -25.62 -1.82
CA VAL A 97 -2.06 -24.53 -0.83
C VAL A 97 -3.05 -23.40 -1.12
N ILE A 98 -3.26 -23.05 -2.40
CA ILE A 98 -4.23 -22.01 -2.77
C ILE A 98 -5.65 -22.44 -2.40
N GLU A 99 -6.04 -23.68 -2.71
CA GLU A 99 -7.37 -24.21 -2.38
C GLU A 99 -7.58 -24.31 -0.86
N GLU A 100 -6.55 -24.73 -0.10
CA GLU A 100 -6.59 -24.80 1.35
C GLU A 100 -6.75 -23.41 2.00
N LYS A 101 -5.97 -22.42 1.55
CA LYS A 101 -5.81 -21.13 2.27
C LYS A 101 -6.68 -20.00 1.76
N ASN A 102 -7.15 -20.02 0.50
CA ASN A 102 -7.87 -18.89 -0.09
C ASN A 102 -9.15 -18.54 0.69
N THR A 103 -9.97 -19.54 1.03
CA THR A 103 -11.23 -19.31 1.76
C THR A 103 -10.97 -18.80 3.19
N PRO A 104 -10.11 -19.44 4.00
CA PRO A 104 -9.72 -18.89 5.30
C PRO A 104 -9.18 -17.46 5.25
N ALA A 105 -8.33 -17.13 4.27
CA ALA A 105 -7.78 -15.80 4.09
C ALA A 105 -8.87 -14.74 3.89
N LEU A 106 -9.87 -15.04 3.05
CA LEU A 106 -10.98 -14.12 2.79
C LEU A 106 -11.93 -13.95 3.98
N ILE A 107 -12.09 -14.99 4.81
CA ILE A 107 -12.84 -14.90 6.06
C ILE A 107 -12.11 -13.97 7.04
N SER A 108 -10.80 -14.14 7.21
CA SER A 108 -9.97 -13.27 8.06
C SER A 108 -9.97 -11.82 7.55
N TYR A 109 -9.85 -11.63 6.24
CA TYR A 109 -9.93 -10.29 5.63
C TYR A 109 -11.27 -9.62 5.91
N LYS A 110 -12.39 -10.33 5.69
CA LYS A 110 -13.72 -9.81 5.99
C LYS A 110 -13.88 -9.45 7.47
N LYS A 111 -13.46 -10.34 8.38
CA LYS A 111 -13.56 -10.10 9.83
C LYS A 111 -12.78 -8.85 10.25
N LEU A 112 -11.58 -8.66 9.70
CA LEU A 112 -10.79 -7.46 9.96
C LEU A 112 -11.54 -6.21 9.47
N VAL A 113 -12.03 -6.21 8.22
CA VAL A 113 -12.77 -5.07 7.64
C VAL A 113 -14.02 -4.74 8.46
N GLU A 114 -14.75 -5.74 8.95
CA GLU A 114 -15.89 -5.54 9.85
C GLU A 114 -15.46 -4.87 11.17
N GLY A 115 -14.32 -5.27 11.73
CA GLY A 115 -13.73 -4.63 12.92
C GLY A 115 -13.26 -3.20 12.68
N LEU A 116 -12.88 -2.85 11.44
CA LEU A 116 -12.45 -1.51 11.06
C LEU A 116 -13.60 -0.57 10.73
N LYS A 117 -14.84 -1.07 10.64
CA LYS A 117 -16.04 -0.28 10.31
C LYS A 117 -16.17 1.03 11.12
N PRO A 118 -15.95 1.05 12.46
CA PRO A 118 -16.08 2.28 13.23
C PRO A 118 -15.13 3.39 12.77
N ILE A 119 -13.95 3.06 12.25
CA ILE A 119 -13.00 4.03 11.70
C ILE A 119 -13.27 4.29 10.21
N GLY A 120 -13.61 3.25 9.47
CA GLY A 120 -13.85 3.28 8.03
C GLY A 120 -15.03 4.13 7.59
N GLU A 121 -16.07 4.25 8.44
CA GLU A 121 -17.27 5.06 8.20
C GLU A 121 -17.24 6.46 8.84
N MET A 122 -16.18 6.80 9.57
CA MET A 122 -15.97 8.18 10.03
C MET A 122 -15.69 9.13 8.86
N GLU A 123 -15.75 10.44 9.13
CA GLU A 123 -15.27 11.46 8.21
C GLU A 123 -13.84 11.15 7.75
N GLU A 124 -13.57 11.38 6.47
CA GLU A 124 -12.27 11.08 5.89
C GLU A 124 -11.18 11.92 6.56
N VAL A 125 -10.12 11.25 6.98
CA VAL A 125 -8.91 11.93 7.45
C VAL A 125 -8.04 12.25 6.24
N HIS A 126 -7.85 13.53 5.99
CA HIS A 126 -6.92 14.04 4.99
C HIS A 126 -5.68 14.58 5.70
N PRO A 127 -4.55 13.84 5.65
CA PRO A 127 -3.29 14.30 6.23
C PRO A 127 -2.81 15.60 5.57
N ALA A 128 -2.25 16.51 6.37
CA ALA A 128 -1.83 17.85 5.90
C ALA A 128 -0.66 17.81 4.91
N ASP A 129 0.16 16.75 4.99
CA ASP A 129 1.30 16.45 4.12
C ASP A 129 0.90 15.65 2.86
N GLU A 130 -0.36 15.23 2.75
CA GLU A 130 -0.83 14.44 1.61
C GLU A 130 -0.99 15.30 0.35
N ILE A 131 -0.43 14.86 -0.77
CA ILE A 131 -0.62 15.50 -2.08
C ILE A 131 -1.63 14.72 -2.94
N SER A 132 -2.38 15.44 -3.77
CA SER A 132 -3.33 14.83 -4.71
C SER A 132 -2.61 14.10 -5.85
N ALA A 133 -3.35 13.26 -6.57
CA ALA A 133 -2.84 12.53 -7.74
C ALA A 133 -2.33 13.46 -8.85
N ASP A 134 -3.04 14.57 -9.11
CA ASP A 134 -2.64 15.55 -10.12
C ASP A 134 -1.31 16.21 -9.75
N VAL A 135 -1.15 16.60 -8.49
CA VAL A 135 0.11 17.17 -7.98
C VAL A 135 1.22 16.12 -8.01
N ALA A 136 0.92 14.88 -7.62
CA ALA A 136 1.90 13.80 -7.64
C ALA A 136 2.40 13.47 -9.04
N LYS A 137 1.52 13.49 -10.06
CA LYS A 137 1.92 13.34 -11.48
C LYS A 137 2.82 14.46 -11.94
N GLU A 138 2.45 15.71 -11.66
CA GLU A 138 3.29 16.87 -12.00
C GLU A 138 4.67 16.78 -11.32
N VAL A 139 4.70 16.42 -10.04
CA VAL A 139 5.95 16.23 -9.28
C VAL A 139 6.79 15.12 -9.88
N ALA A 140 6.17 13.99 -10.25
CA ALA A 140 6.90 12.87 -10.86
C ALA A 140 7.45 13.20 -12.26
N ASP A 141 6.70 13.94 -13.09
CA ASP A 141 7.17 14.40 -14.40
C ASP A 141 8.37 15.36 -14.27
N ARG A 142 8.28 16.28 -13.30
CA ARG A 142 9.39 17.20 -12.98
C ARG A 142 10.58 16.46 -12.39
N LEU A 143 10.35 15.42 -11.58
CA LEU A 143 11.40 14.59 -11.01
C LEU A 143 12.16 13.88 -12.13
N LEU A 144 11.45 13.26 -13.08
CA LEU A 144 12.07 12.62 -14.24
C LEU A 144 12.89 13.62 -15.06
N SER A 145 12.38 14.84 -15.26
CA SER A 145 13.14 15.90 -15.96
C SER A 145 14.40 16.31 -15.20
N ALA A 146 14.32 16.45 -13.87
CA ALA A 146 15.47 16.78 -13.02
C ALA A 146 16.54 15.67 -13.04
N LEU A 147 16.12 14.40 -13.09
CA LEU A 147 17.03 13.25 -13.25
C LEU A 147 17.75 13.28 -14.60
N ASP A 148 17.02 13.55 -15.69
CA ASP A 148 17.59 13.66 -17.04
C ASP A 148 18.57 14.86 -17.16
N ASP A 149 18.31 15.95 -16.43
CA ASP A 149 19.17 17.14 -16.36
C ASP A 149 20.30 17.04 -15.32
N PHE A 150 20.39 15.91 -14.59
CA PHE A 150 21.36 15.68 -13.50
C PHE A 150 21.29 16.73 -12.37
N ASP A 151 20.11 17.28 -12.09
CA ASP A 151 19.88 18.25 -11.01
C ASP A 151 19.60 17.52 -9.69
N ASP A 152 20.68 17.21 -8.95
CA ASP A 152 20.62 16.52 -7.65
C ASP A 152 19.72 17.21 -6.64
N SER A 153 19.80 18.54 -6.57
CA SER A 153 19.11 19.31 -5.54
C SER A 153 17.61 19.26 -5.78
N LEU A 154 17.20 19.47 -7.02
CA LEU A 154 15.80 19.44 -7.41
C LEU A 154 15.25 18.01 -7.37
N ALA A 155 16.01 17.01 -7.81
CA ALA A 155 15.58 15.61 -7.78
C ALA A 155 15.30 15.13 -6.34
N LYS A 156 16.15 15.49 -5.38
CA LYS A 156 15.93 15.15 -3.95
C LYS A 156 14.69 15.84 -3.39
N GLU A 157 14.51 17.13 -3.64
CA GLU A 157 13.33 17.89 -3.21
C GLU A 157 12.04 17.27 -3.78
N LEU A 158 12.04 16.92 -5.06
CA LEU A 158 10.86 16.36 -5.73
C LEU A 158 10.57 14.92 -5.28
N ALA A 159 11.60 14.10 -4.99
CA ALA A 159 11.41 12.77 -4.44
C ALA A 159 10.78 12.82 -3.04
N GLU A 160 11.23 13.73 -2.18
CA GLU A 160 10.63 13.98 -0.87
C GLU A 160 9.18 14.45 -1.00
N LYS A 161 8.91 15.39 -1.91
CA LYS A 161 7.56 15.86 -2.18
C LYS A 161 6.64 14.74 -2.71
N LEU A 162 7.16 13.90 -3.60
CA LEU A 162 6.42 12.75 -4.15
C LEU A 162 6.05 11.74 -3.07
N ALA A 163 6.85 11.63 -2.00
CA ALA A 163 6.55 10.75 -0.85
C ALA A 163 5.29 11.17 -0.06
N GLY A 164 4.84 12.41 -0.24
CA GLY A 164 3.54 12.88 0.27
C GLY A 164 2.34 12.24 -0.45
N TYR A 165 2.52 11.57 -1.59
CA TYR A 165 1.44 10.81 -2.20
C TYR A 165 1.21 9.52 -1.38
N PRO A 166 -0.04 9.11 -1.14
CA PRO A 166 -0.40 7.96 -0.30
C PRO A 166 -0.17 6.61 -1.01
N PHE A 167 1.08 6.36 -1.40
CA PHE A 167 1.56 5.11 -1.96
C PHE A 167 1.42 3.94 -0.99
N ARG A 168 1.20 2.74 -1.54
CA ARG A 168 1.30 1.48 -0.79
C ARG A 168 2.76 1.20 -0.44
N ILE A 169 3.00 0.25 0.48
CA ILE A 169 4.35 -0.10 0.94
C ILE A 169 5.29 -0.37 -0.23
N THR A 170 4.87 -1.17 -1.20
CA THR A 170 5.71 -1.51 -2.37
C THR A 170 6.21 -0.27 -3.12
N GLN A 171 5.32 0.70 -3.38
CA GLN A 171 5.70 1.94 -4.06
C GLN A 171 6.53 2.86 -3.16
N ARG A 172 6.28 2.90 -1.85
CA ARG A 172 7.11 3.65 -0.89
C ARG A 172 8.53 3.11 -0.79
N GLU A 173 8.69 1.79 -0.76
CA GLU A 173 10.00 1.13 -0.75
C GLU A 173 10.76 1.44 -2.04
N LYS A 174 10.09 1.37 -3.20
CA LYS A 174 10.66 1.79 -4.49
C LYS A 174 11.07 3.26 -4.51
N LEU A 175 10.20 4.16 -4.05
CA LEU A 175 10.54 5.59 -4.00
C LEU A 175 11.74 5.86 -3.09
N LYS A 176 11.85 5.15 -1.97
CA LYS A 176 13.01 5.21 -1.08
C LYS A 176 14.29 4.69 -1.74
N GLU A 177 14.20 3.61 -2.52
CA GLU A 177 15.30 3.08 -3.32
C GLU A 177 15.74 4.11 -4.38
N ALA A 178 14.80 4.71 -5.11
CA ALA A 178 15.07 5.77 -6.07
C ALA A 178 15.76 6.97 -5.40
N ALA A 179 15.34 7.38 -4.20
CA ALA A 179 15.99 8.45 -3.45
C ALA A 179 17.44 8.11 -3.09
N GLY A 180 17.73 6.87 -2.69
CA GLY A 180 19.11 6.41 -2.46
C GLY A 180 19.96 6.44 -3.73
N LEU A 181 19.41 6.01 -4.86
CA LEU A 181 20.09 6.08 -6.16
C LEU A 181 20.40 7.52 -6.59
N ILE A 182 19.52 8.48 -6.27
CA ILE A 182 19.81 9.91 -6.48
C ILE A 182 20.99 10.38 -5.63
N GLU A 183 21.11 9.91 -4.38
CA GLU A 183 22.28 10.21 -3.53
C GLU A 183 23.57 9.61 -4.08
N ASP A 184 23.48 8.44 -4.72
CA ASP A 184 24.59 7.73 -5.35
C ASP A 184 24.87 8.19 -6.80
N PHE A 185 24.20 9.25 -7.27
CA PHE A 185 24.32 9.80 -8.63
C PHE A 185 23.96 8.79 -9.74
N MET A 186 23.11 7.80 -9.43
CA MET A 186 22.61 6.75 -10.32
C MET A 186 21.25 7.13 -10.92
N TYR A 187 21.22 8.19 -11.72
CA TYR A 187 19.98 8.81 -12.19
C TYR A 187 19.14 7.94 -13.14
N ASP A 188 19.77 7.18 -14.04
CA ASP A 188 19.07 6.31 -14.98
C ASP A 188 18.27 5.21 -14.24
N ASP A 189 18.88 4.64 -13.20
CA ASP A 189 18.25 3.62 -12.37
C ASP A 189 17.13 4.23 -11.51
N ALA A 190 17.38 5.41 -10.92
CA ALA A 190 16.34 6.16 -10.20
C ALA A 190 15.13 6.46 -11.11
N ALA A 191 15.38 6.95 -12.33
CA ALA A 191 14.34 7.27 -13.30
C ALA A 191 13.54 6.03 -13.72
N THR A 192 14.20 4.89 -13.85
CA THR A 192 13.54 3.61 -14.12
C THR A 192 12.55 3.27 -13.02
N ILE A 193 12.95 3.38 -11.75
CA ILE A 193 12.05 3.13 -10.62
C ILE A 193 10.88 4.12 -10.57
N ILE A 194 11.13 5.41 -10.81
CA ILE A 194 10.07 6.43 -10.84
C ILE A 194 9.05 6.12 -11.94
N LYS A 195 9.51 5.70 -13.13
CA LYS A 195 8.64 5.26 -14.24
C LYS A 195 7.80 4.03 -13.89
N GLU A 196 8.30 3.14 -13.04
CA GLU A 196 7.54 1.97 -12.58
C GLU A 196 6.42 2.31 -11.58
N ILE A 197 6.62 3.32 -10.74
CA ILE A 197 5.60 3.73 -9.74
C ILE A 197 4.60 4.75 -10.29
N TYR A 198 4.97 5.52 -11.33
CA TYR A 198 4.12 6.53 -11.95
C TYR A 198 2.70 6.03 -12.30
N PRO A 199 2.51 4.84 -12.91
CA PRO A 199 1.18 4.34 -13.26
C PRO A 199 0.29 4.02 -12.04
N CYS A 200 0.86 3.98 -10.83
CA CYS A 200 0.12 3.73 -9.59
C CYS A 200 -0.47 5.01 -8.98
N ILE A 201 -0.26 6.17 -9.60
CA ILE A 201 -0.84 7.46 -9.17
C ILE A 201 -2.25 7.57 -9.80
N GLU A 202 -3.26 7.21 -9.01
CA GLU A 202 -4.69 7.26 -9.37
C GLU A 202 -5.37 8.51 -8.82
#